data_AF-A0A517NCP6-F1
#
_entry.id   AF-A0A517NCP6-F1
#
_cell.length_a   1.000
_cell.length_b   1.000
_cell.length_c   1.000
_cell.angle_alpha   90.00
_cell.angle_beta   90.00
_cell.angle_gamma   90.00
#
_symmetry.space_group_name_H-M   'P 1'
#
loop_
_entity.id
_entity.type
_entity.pdbx_description
1 polymer ?
#
loop_
_entity_poly.entity_id
_entity_poly.type
_entity_poly.pdbx_seq_one_letter_code
_entity_poly.pdbx_strand_id
1 'polypeptide(L)'
;MAVLMALPIRRAIEQKRGREWVASQNGHVIFSYKYGALTDQWNHNASLPAPEWLINAVGIDFFDTVDTVVLDNMEVTDLSPITDLHSLRQRAICIDIDHKLDFAPLAELPKQQLVFLDYTDISAEGLAKLRRLLPNVRVDATNPSPPD
;
A
#
# COMPACT_ATOMS: atom_id res chain seq x y z
N MET A 1 23.91 3.27 23.21
CA MET A 1 22.60 2.59 23.25
C MET A 1 21.42 3.43 22.71
N ALA A 2 21.41 4.77 22.82
CA ALA A 2 20.27 5.59 22.36
C ALA A 2 20.01 5.60 20.83
N VAL A 3 21.03 5.35 20.00
CA VAL A 3 20.89 5.35 18.53
C VAL A 3 20.21 4.08 17.99
N LEU A 4 20.26 2.96 18.72
CA LEU A 4 19.75 1.65 18.25
C LEU A 4 18.23 1.59 18.11
N MET A 5 17.48 2.44 18.83
CA MET A 5 16.01 2.47 18.81
C MET A 5 15.44 3.53 17.86
N ALA A 6 16.24 4.49 17.38
CA ALA A 6 15.75 5.62 16.59
C ALA A 6 15.16 5.19 15.24
N LEU A 7 15.78 4.22 14.57
CA LEU A 7 15.35 3.75 13.24
C LEU A 7 14.02 2.97 13.29
N PRO A 8 13.83 1.97 14.17
CA PRO A 8 12.53 1.29 14.30
C PRO A 8 11.39 2.22 14.72
N ILE A 9 11.66 3.16 15.64
CA ILE A 9 10.68 4.15 16.09
C ILE A 9 10.27 5.04 14.92
N ARG A 10 11.25 5.60 14.18
CA ARG A 10 10.99 6.45 13.02
C ARG A 10 10.17 5.71 11.96
N ARG A 11 10.55 4.48 11.62
CA ARG A 11 9.79 3.64 10.68
C ARG A 11 8.35 3.45 11.14
N ALA A 12 8.12 3.13 12.42
CA ALA A 12 6.78 2.93 12.95
C ALA A 12 5.92 4.21 12.89
N ILE A 13 6.53 5.37 13.18
CA ILE A 13 5.85 6.68 13.08
C ILE A 13 5.49 7.01 11.64
N GLU A 14 6.44 6.85 10.70
CA GLU A 14 6.20 7.08 9.28
C GLU A 14 5.11 6.12 8.77
N GLN A 15 5.21 4.82 9.06
CA GLN A 15 4.19 3.85 8.64
C GLN A 15 2.80 4.21 9.18
N LYS A 16 2.70 4.61 10.45
CA LYS A 16 1.44 5.06 11.04
C LYS A 16 0.85 6.24 10.26
N ARG A 17 1.67 7.24 9.92
CA ARG A 17 1.24 8.39 9.09
C ARG A 17 0.74 7.94 7.72
N GLY A 18 1.45 7.03 7.07
CA GLY A 18 1.02 6.43 5.79
C GLY A 18 -0.33 5.71 5.92
N ARG A 19 -0.55 4.94 6.99
CA ARG A 19 -1.84 4.26 7.24
C ARG A 19 -2.98 5.23 7.53
N GLU A 20 -2.72 6.28 8.30
CA GLU A 20 -3.72 7.31 8.59
C GLU A 20 -4.14 8.04 7.31
N TRP A 21 -3.18 8.30 6.42
CA TRP A 21 -3.49 8.80 5.08
C TRP A 21 -4.34 7.79 4.29
N VAL A 22 -3.98 6.49 4.24
CA VAL A 22 -4.81 5.47 3.58
C VAL A 22 -6.24 5.48 4.11
N ALA A 23 -6.41 5.53 5.44
CA ALA A 23 -7.73 5.59 6.07
C ALA A 23 -8.49 6.88 5.71
N SER A 24 -7.79 8.02 5.56
CA SER A 24 -8.40 9.27 5.10
C SER A 24 -8.93 9.19 3.65
N GLN A 25 -8.38 8.27 2.86
CA GLN A 25 -8.83 7.96 1.50
C GLN A 25 -9.89 6.85 1.50
N ASN A 26 -10.59 6.60 2.62
CA ASN A 26 -11.52 5.49 2.78
C ASN A 26 -10.90 4.11 2.43
N GLY A 27 -9.58 4.01 2.45
CA GLY A 27 -8.83 2.80 2.16
C GLY A 27 -8.55 2.00 3.42
N HIS A 28 -7.94 0.84 3.21
CA HIS A 28 -7.54 -0.06 4.28
C HIS A 28 -6.18 -0.70 3.98
N VAL A 29 -5.53 -1.23 5.02
CA VAL A 29 -4.22 -1.86 4.92
C VAL A 29 -4.25 -3.29 5.44
N ILE A 30 -3.36 -4.11 4.89
CA ILE A 30 -3.12 -5.48 5.32
C ILE A 30 -1.67 -5.58 5.79
N PHE A 31 -1.52 -6.09 7.01
CA PHE A 31 -0.25 -6.25 7.70
C PHE A 31 0.41 -7.58 7.33
N SER A 32 1.75 -7.60 7.29
CA SER A 32 2.57 -8.73 6.88
C SER A 32 2.34 -9.99 7.72
N TYR A 33 1.96 -9.87 9.00
CA TYR A 33 1.67 -11.02 9.87
C TYR A 33 0.49 -11.86 9.37
N LYS A 34 -0.38 -11.29 8.53
CA LYS A 34 -1.48 -12.00 7.87
C LYS A 34 -1.02 -12.76 6.62
N TYR A 35 0.18 -12.51 6.12
CA TYR A 35 0.71 -13.18 4.94
C TYR A 35 1.49 -14.44 5.34
N GLY A 36 0.98 -15.61 4.93
CA GLY A 36 1.65 -16.88 5.12
C GLY A 36 2.75 -17.09 4.08
N ALA A 37 3.99 -16.73 4.40
CA ALA A 37 5.13 -16.86 3.47
C ALA A 37 5.38 -18.29 2.97
N LEU A 38 4.98 -19.31 3.74
CA LEU A 38 5.10 -20.73 3.34
C LEU A 38 3.96 -21.20 2.43
N THR A 39 2.79 -20.58 2.54
CA THR A 39 1.58 -20.98 1.83
C THR A 39 1.26 -20.07 0.65
N ASP A 40 1.97 -18.93 0.55
CA ASP A 40 1.67 -17.84 -0.38
C ASP A 40 0.20 -17.41 -0.33
N GLN A 41 -0.36 -17.37 0.89
CA GLN A 41 -1.78 -17.13 1.12
C GLN A 41 -2.02 -16.18 2.30
N TRP A 42 -3.07 -15.39 2.16
CA TRP A 42 -3.56 -14.52 3.22
C TRP A 42 -4.36 -15.31 4.27
N ASN A 43 -3.89 -15.26 5.51
CA ASN A 43 -4.56 -15.85 6.65
C ASN A 43 -5.29 -14.77 7.46
N HIS A 44 -6.61 -14.71 7.27
CA HIS A 44 -7.48 -13.80 8.01
C HIS A 44 -7.55 -14.13 9.52
N ASN A 45 -7.18 -15.35 9.90
CA ASN A 45 -7.17 -15.85 11.28
C ASN A 45 -5.76 -15.85 11.89
N ALA A 46 -4.79 -15.16 11.28
CA ALA A 46 -3.45 -15.05 11.83
C ALA A 46 -3.48 -14.40 13.23
N SER A 47 -2.70 -14.96 14.15
CA SER A 47 -2.55 -14.39 15.51
C SER A 47 -1.77 -13.08 15.47
N LEU A 48 -2.09 -12.17 16.38
CA LEU A 48 -1.39 -10.90 16.51
C LEU A 48 0.11 -11.12 16.76
N PRO A 49 1.00 -10.26 16.19
CA PRO A 49 2.45 -10.39 16.33
C PRO A 49 2.94 -10.07 17.76
N ALA A 50 2.09 -9.48 18.59
CA ALA A 50 2.33 -9.15 19.99
C ALA A 50 1.02 -9.23 20.78
N PRO A 51 1.07 -9.30 22.13
CA PRO A 51 -0.13 -9.26 22.96
C PRO A 51 -0.99 -8.03 22.68
N GLU A 52 -2.31 -8.20 22.69
CA GLU A 52 -3.28 -7.14 22.33
C GLU A 52 -3.11 -5.86 23.16
N TRP A 53 -2.90 -6.00 24.48
CA TRP A 53 -2.70 -4.85 25.36
C TRP A 53 -1.51 -3.98 24.95
N LEU A 54 -0.45 -4.60 24.42
CA LEU A 54 0.77 -3.90 24.02
C LEU A 54 0.56 -3.21 22.68
N ILE A 55 -0.10 -3.88 21.73
CA ILE A 55 -0.51 -3.26 20.47
C ILE A 55 -1.42 -2.05 20.73
N ASN A 56 -2.38 -2.15 21.67
CA ASN A 56 -3.25 -1.05 22.03
C ASN A 56 -2.50 0.13 22.68
N ALA A 57 -1.41 -0.15 23.40
CA ALA A 57 -0.61 0.87 24.07
C ALA A 57 0.33 1.64 23.12
N VAL A 58 0.99 0.96 22.18
CA VAL A 58 2.04 1.58 21.34
C VAL A 58 1.75 1.57 19.83
N GLY A 59 0.78 0.77 19.39
CA GLY A 59 0.41 0.61 17.99
C GLY A 59 1.06 -0.60 17.32
N ILE A 60 0.33 -1.23 16.40
CA ILE A 60 0.79 -2.39 15.63
C ILE A 60 1.97 -2.04 14.70
N ASP A 61 2.13 -0.77 14.32
CA ASP A 61 3.22 -0.30 13.45
C ASP A 61 4.61 -0.51 14.01
N PHE A 62 4.73 -0.75 15.32
CA PHE A 62 5.97 -1.11 15.96
C PHE A 62 6.35 -2.57 15.73
N PHE A 63 5.34 -3.44 15.69
CA PHE A 63 5.51 -4.90 15.67
C PHE A 63 5.43 -5.50 14.27
N ASP A 64 4.80 -4.79 13.34
CA ASP A 64 4.63 -5.32 11.99
C ASP A 64 4.64 -4.25 10.90
N THR A 65 4.79 -4.71 9.68
CA THR A 65 4.83 -3.88 8.48
C THR A 65 3.55 -3.99 7.66
N VAL A 66 3.23 -2.94 6.92
CA VAL A 66 2.15 -2.99 5.92
C VAL A 66 2.69 -3.64 4.65
N ASP A 67 2.05 -4.74 4.21
CA ASP A 67 2.37 -5.41 2.95
C ASP A 67 1.46 -4.96 1.82
N THR A 68 0.20 -4.68 2.13
CA THR A 68 -0.81 -4.29 1.14
C THR A 68 -1.60 -3.08 1.59
N VAL A 69 -1.85 -2.21 0.61
CA VAL A 69 -2.75 -1.07 0.71
C VAL A 69 -3.83 -1.29 -0.33
N VAL A 70 -5.07 -1.02 0.06
CA VAL A 70 -6.23 -0.88 -0.82
C VAL A 70 -6.79 0.51 -0.58
N LEU A 71 -7.02 1.26 -1.65
CA LEU A 71 -7.62 2.59 -1.61
C LEU A 71 -8.97 2.45 -2.28
N ASP A 72 -10.05 2.71 -1.55
CA ASP A 72 -11.43 2.58 -2.06
C ASP A 72 -12.07 3.97 -2.28
N ASN A 73 -11.24 4.97 -2.58
CA ASN A 73 -11.71 6.34 -2.84
C ASN A 73 -12.04 6.54 -4.32
N MET A 74 -13.01 7.42 -4.58
CA MET A 74 -13.33 7.86 -5.95
C MET A 74 -12.39 8.98 -6.43
N GLU A 75 -11.66 9.65 -5.54
CA GLU A 75 -10.80 10.77 -5.92
C GLU A 75 -9.55 10.84 -5.04
N VAL A 76 -8.50 10.11 -5.43
CA VAL A 76 -7.16 10.27 -4.86
C VAL A 76 -6.40 11.25 -5.74
N THR A 77 -6.01 12.41 -5.19
CA THR A 77 -5.32 13.47 -5.95
C THR A 77 -3.81 13.52 -5.69
N ASP A 78 -3.34 12.95 -4.58
CA ASP A 78 -1.92 12.95 -4.19
C ASP A 78 -1.52 11.61 -3.58
N LEU A 79 -0.61 10.91 -4.24
CA LEU A 79 -0.03 9.64 -3.77
C LEU A 79 1.22 9.83 -2.90
N SER A 80 1.76 11.05 -2.74
CA SER A 80 3.02 11.29 -2.02
C SER A 80 3.09 10.64 -0.62
N PRO A 81 2.03 10.68 0.21
CA PRO A 81 2.07 10.10 1.56
C PRO A 81 2.23 8.58 1.59
N ILE A 82 1.99 7.90 0.46
CA ILE A 82 2.12 6.45 0.37
C ILE A 82 3.57 5.96 0.49
N THR A 83 4.55 6.86 0.32
CA THR A 83 5.98 6.59 0.40
C THR A 83 6.44 6.30 1.83
N ASP A 84 5.61 6.65 2.82
CA ASP A 84 5.85 6.33 4.22
C ASP A 84 5.73 4.83 4.55
N LEU A 85 5.19 4.04 3.62
CA LEU A 85 5.01 2.60 3.74
C LEU A 85 6.23 1.86 3.14
N HIS A 86 7.38 2.02 3.78
CA HIS A 86 8.70 1.55 3.29
C HIS A 86 8.83 0.04 3.03
N SER A 87 8.01 -0.77 3.69
CA SER A 87 8.07 -2.23 3.61
C SER A 87 7.06 -2.84 2.64
N LEU A 88 6.32 -2.01 1.92
CA LEU A 88 5.17 -2.45 1.17
C LEU A 88 5.58 -3.33 -0.02
N ARG A 89 5.01 -4.55 -0.06
CA ARG A 89 5.35 -5.61 -1.04
C ARG A 89 4.35 -5.70 -2.20
N GLN A 90 3.08 -5.47 -1.95
CA GLN A 90 2.00 -5.66 -2.93
C GLN A 90 1.04 -4.48 -2.92
N ARG A 91 0.82 -3.80 -4.05
CA ARG A 91 -0.19 -2.72 -4.13
C ARG A 91 -1.36 -3.14 -5.00
N ALA A 92 -2.48 -3.46 -4.38
CA ALA A 92 -3.75 -3.43 -5.06
C ALA A 92 -4.32 -2.01 -4.91
N ILE A 93 -4.26 -1.21 -5.96
CA ILE A 93 -4.77 0.16 -5.96
C ILE A 93 -6.13 0.15 -6.67
N CYS A 94 -7.22 0.01 -5.90
CA CYS A 94 -8.59 0.02 -6.43
C CYS A 94 -9.16 1.45 -6.50
N ILE A 95 -8.51 2.35 -7.24
CA ILE A 95 -8.88 3.77 -7.30
C ILE A 95 -9.65 4.06 -8.59
N ASP A 96 -10.72 4.87 -8.53
CA ASP A 96 -11.17 5.61 -9.72
C ASP A 96 -10.13 6.69 -10.05
N ILE A 97 -9.30 6.46 -11.08
CA ILE A 97 -8.11 7.28 -11.35
C ILE A 97 -8.55 8.55 -12.07
N ASP A 98 -8.41 9.70 -11.41
CA ASP A 98 -8.29 10.96 -12.15
C ASP A 98 -7.06 10.84 -13.07
N HIS A 99 -7.27 10.98 -14.38
CA HIS A 99 -6.27 11.07 -15.43
C HIS A 99 -5.05 11.98 -15.13
N LYS A 100 -5.17 12.91 -14.16
CA LYS A 100 -4.09 13.81 -13.71
C LYS A 100 -3.26 13.28 -12.54
N LEU A 101 -3.62 12.13 -11.95
CA LEU A 101 -2.91 11.58 -10.80
C LEU A 101 -1.44 11.31 -11.13
N ASP A 102 -0.55 11.83 -10.28
CA ASP A 102 0.87 11.57 -10.41
C ASP A 102 1.24 10.24 -9.76
N PHE A 103 1.72 9.31 -10.58
CA PHE A 103 2.17 7.99 -10.14
C PHE A 103 3.65 7.96 -9.75
N ALA A 104 4.40 9.07 -9.89
CA ALA A 104 5.81 9.15 -9.50
C ALA A 104 6.10 8.62 -8.08
N PRO A 105 5.25 8.88 -7.05
CA PRO A 105 5.48 8.35 -5.70
C PRO A 105 5.52 6.81 -5.62
N LEU A 106 4.88 6.09 -6.56
CA LEU A 106 4.94 4.63 -6.60
C LEU A 106 6.36 4.13 -6.94
N ALA A 107 7.11 4.88 -7.75
CA ALA A 107 8.46 4.50 -8.17
C ALA A 107 9.49 4.58 -7.03
N GLU A 108 9.17 5.29 -5.95
CA GLU A 108 10.05 5.46 -4.79
C GLU A 108 10.01 4.25 -3.84
N LEU A 109 9.13 3.29 -4.07
CA LEU A 109 8.93 2.15 -3.18
C LEU A 109 9.91 1.03 -3.48
N PRO A 110 10.81 0.68 -2.55
CA PRO A 110 11.91 -0.22 -2.85
C PRO A 110 11.51 -1.69 -3.00
N LYS A 111 10.30 -2.09 -2.57
CA LYS A 111 9.87 -3.49 -2.48
C LYS A 111 8.59 -3.81 -3.26
N GLN A 112 8.12 -2.87 -4.08
CA GLN A 112 6.87 -3.05 -4.80
C GLN A 112 7.02 -4.10 -5.90
N GLN A 113 6.09 -5.06 -5.95
CA GLN A 113 6.09 -6.13 -6.96
C GLN A 113 4.90 -6.04 -7.92
N LEU A 114 3.78 -5.51 -7.44
CA LEU A 114 2.51 -5.45 -8.18
C LEU A 114 1.82 -4.11 -7.95
N VAL A 115 1.29 -3.54 -9.02
CA VAL A 115 0.21 -2.54 -9.03
C VAL A 115 -0.97 -3.21 -9.73
N PHE A 116 -2.08 -3.32 -9.02
CA PHE A 116 -3.38 -3.66 -9.61
C PHE A 116 -4.23 -2.40 -9.69
N LEU A 117 -4.81 -2.11 -10.85
CA LEU A 117 -5.73 -1.01 -11.09
C LEU A 117 -7.09 -1.58 -11.49
N ASP A 118 -8.07 -1.55 -10.60
CA ASP A 118 -9.41 -2.06 -10.89
C ASP A 118 -10.43 -0.93 -10.99
N TYR A 119 -11.27 -0.94 -12.02
CA TYR A 119 -12.33 0.05 -12.24
C TYR A 119 -11.84 1.51 -12.33
N THR A 120 -10.70 1.71 -12.99
CA THR A 120 -9.97 3.00 -12.93
C THR A 120 -10.16 3.91 -14.14
N ASP A 121 -10.83 3.44 -15.19
CA ASP A 121 -10.94 4.09 -16.50
C ASP A 121 -9.60 4.60 -17.08
N ILE A 122 -8.47 4.03 -16.66
CA ILE A 122 -7.14 4.44 -17.12
C ILE A 122 -7.02 4.19 -18.62
N SER A 123 -6.60 5.22 -19.36
CA SER A 123 -6.38 5.09 -20.79
C SER A 123 -5.20 4.17 -21.10
N ALA A 124 -5.19 3.56 -22.29
CA ALA A 124 -4.06 2.73 -22.73
C ALA A 124 -2.72 3.50 -22.72
N GLU A 125 -2.75 4.81 -23.00
CA GLU A 125 -1.58 5.67 -22.92
C GLU A 125 -1.12 5.89 -21.46
N GLY A 126 -2.06 6.14 -20.54
CA GLY A 126 -1.78 6.25 -19.11
C GLY A 126 -1.16 4.98 -18.55
N LEU A 127 -1.72 3.81 -18.91
CA LEU A 127 -1.18 2.52 -18.53
C LEU A 127 0.23 2.29 -19.11
N ALA A 128 0.47 2.68 -20.36
CA ALA A 128 1.80 2.61 -20.97
C ALA A 128 2.80 3.56 -20.32
N LYS A 129 2.37 4.73 -19.84
CA LYS A 129 3.20 5.66 -19.06
C LYS A 129 3.55 5.04 -17.70
N LEU A 130 2.58 4.43 -17.01
CA LEU A 130 2.78 3.79 -15.71
C LEU A 130 3.75 2.60 -15.80
N ARG A 131 3.62 1.76 -16.83
CA ARG A 131 4.54 0.64 -17.09
C ARG A 131 5.97 1.11 -17.39
N ARG A 132 6.13 2.27 -18.03
CA ARG A 132 7.45 2.89 -18.25
C ARG A 132 8.07 3.44 -16.97
N LEU A 133 7.24 4.00 -16.09
CA LEU A 133 7.67 4.52 -14.80
C LEU A 133 8.07 3.40 -13.83
N LEU A 134 7.38 2.26 -13.90
CA LEU A 134 7.57 1.11 -13.01
C LEU A 134 8.03 -0.13 -13.81
N PRO A 135 9.21 -0.11 -14.45
CA PRO A 135 9.63 -1.15 -15.39
C PRO A 135 9.82 -2.54 -14.77
N ASN A 136 10.03 -2.59 -13.45
CA ASN A 136 10.26 -3.82 -12.69
C ASN A 136 9.04 -4.24 -11.85
N VAL A 137 7.92 -3.55 -11.99
CA VAL A 137 6.69 -3.82 -11.24
C VAL A 137 5.66 -4.34 -12.22
N ARG A 138 4.97 -5.42 -11.87
CA ARG A 138 3.84 -5.88 -12.66
C ARG A 138 2.70 -4.87 -12.54
N VAL A 139 2.20 -4.37 -13.66
CA VAL A 139 1.07 -3.43 -13.70
C VAL A 139 -0.07 -4.06 -14.48
N ASP A 140 -1.11 -4.45 -13.74
CA ASP A 140 -2.33 -5.03 -14.25
C ASP A 140 -3.46 -3.99 -14.10
N ALA A 141 -4.31 -3.91 -15.12
CA ALA A 141 -5.47 -3.03 -15.12
C ALA A 141 -6.70 -3.75 -15.66
N THR A 142 -7.82 -3.62 -14.97
CA THR A 142 -9.14 -4.07 -15.40
C THR A 142 -10.04 -2.85 -15.56
N ASN A 143 -10.30 -2.47 -16.81
CA ASN A 143 -11.25 -1.41 -17.11
C ASN A 143 -12.66 -2.01 -17.23
N PRO A 144 -13.71 -1.31 -16.76
CA PRO A 144 -15.07 -1.74 -17.00
C PRO A 144 -15.34 -1.74 -18.50
N SER A 145 -16.06 -2.76 -18.98
CA SER A 145 -16.62 -2.72 -20.34
C SER A 145 -17.55 -1.51 -20.44
N PRO A 146 -17.52 -0.74 -21.54
CA PRO A 146 -18.48 0.36 -21.70
C PRO A 146 -19.90 -0.20 -21.57
N PRO A 147 -20.83 0.52 -20.90
CA PRO A 147 -22.22 0.10 -20.87
C PRO A 147 -22.78 0.08 -22.30
N ASP A 148 -23.41 -1.05 -22.66
CA ASP A 148 -24.10 -1.26 -23.95
C ASP A 148 -25.19 -0.21 -24.21
#